data_AF-A0AAV4HTU6-F1
#
_entry.id   AF-A0AAV4HTU6-F1
#
_cell.length_a   1.000
_cell.length_b   1.000
_cell.length_c   1.000
_cell.angle_alpha   90.00
_cell.angle_beta   90.00
_cell.angle_gamma   90.00
#
_symmetry.space_group_name_H-M   'P 1'
#
loop_
_entity.id
_entity.type
_entity.pdbx_description
1 polymer ?
#
loop_
_entity_poly.entity_id
_entity_poly.type
_entity_poly.pdbx_seq_one_letter_code
_entity_poly.pdbx_strand_id
1 'polypeptide(L)'
;LLRVQHIYDELKEARYRVEIGFRRIDNVEDAHEDFRRLGTSGGLAEDKSGMMNGAQGGEGVERNIVIDASSESAYRALLRQIPEVGMNRHGYNYILATLIPEVGMNRHGYNYILATLDMSTLDFARFQHGGVNVTGFQAVDSTRPQVSTFLEEWASLQPGVWPGAGTSYLQTDAALAVDMLETLSIALEDMVARQPDVFHYTFRRGRIYNMNLTEGIQCNAKPLLRWMHGQQIYNALKKVNFDGLTGHVQFDDRGQRTNYTVDIVTVAMDVGLMKIGRWHSQYGVMTNDEAPYGTVPFDQQNYTDNGYMWAIIVTTLLEPPFLMIRKEEPNGDEEEFVSENDRYEGYTKDLAEEIGKRLQLSYYLRLAPDGEHGRELPNGTWTGMVGDLVHGVRHRYH
;
A
#
# COMPACT_ATOMS: atom_id res chain seq x y z
N LEU A 1 12.95 3.37 6.91
CA LEU A 1 13.13 2.58 8.17
C LEU A 1 13.51 3.46 9.37
N LEU A 2 14.71 4.06 9.46
CA LEU A 2 15.12 4.86 10.64
C LEU A 2 14.14 6.01 10.99
N ARG A 3 13.61 6.72 9.99
CA ARG A 3 12.60 7.77 10.19
C ARG A 3 11.24 7.24 10.66
N VAL A 4 10.86 6.03 10.26
CA VAL A 4 9.57 5.43 10.62
C VAL A 4 9.66 4.77 12.00
N GLN A 5 10.82 4.21 12.35
CA GLN A 5 11.14 3.77 13.70
C GLN A 5 11.12 4.94 14.69
N HIS A 6 11.66 6.10 14.31
CA HIS A 6 11.59 7.32 15.12
C HIS A 6 10.14 7.78 15.35
N ILE A 7 9.30 7.77 14.30
CA ILE A 7 7.86 8.09 14.42
C ILE A 7 7.16 7.08 15.33
N TYR A 8 7.50 5.79 15.26
CA TYR A 8 6.98 4.77 16.17
C TYR A 8 7.41 5.01 17.62
N ASP A 9 8.67 5.35 17.86
CA ASP A 9 9.19 5.62 19.20
C ASP A 9 8.51 6.88 19.80
N GLU A 10 8.21 7.90 18.99
CA GLU A 10 7.43 9.07 19.41
C GLU A 10 5.95 8.73 19.68
N LEU A 11 5.31 7.90 18.85
CA LEU A 11 3.91 7.47 19.03
C LEU A 11 3.73 6.56 20.26
N LYS A 12 4.76 5.78 20.63
CA LYS A 12 4.75 4.91 21.80
C LYS A 12 4.69 5.69 23.13
N GLU A 13 5.20 6.92 23.17
CA GLU A 13 5.11 7.78 24.37
C GLU A 13 3.71 8.39 24.56
N ALA A 14 2.96 8.57 23.47
CA ALA A 14 1.58 9.00 23.51
C ALA A 14 0.67 7.78 23.71
N ARG A 15 0.29 7.46 24.97
CA ARG A 15 -0.70 6.48 25.54
C ARG A 15 -1.51 5.45 24.69
N TYR A 16 -1.54 5.54 23.37
CA TYR A 16 -2.02 4.53 22.43
C TYR A 16 -1.03 3.36 22.36
N ARG A 17 -1.45 2.17 22.81
CA ARG A 17 -0.71 0.92 22.59
C ARG A 17 -0.84 0.50 21.12
N VAL A 18 -0.10 1.16 20.24
CA VAL A 18 0.04 0.71 18.85
C VAL A 18 1.23 -0.26 18.81
N GLU A 19 0.98 -1.55 18.59
CA GLU A 19 2.05 -2.51 18.29
C GLU A 19 2.37 -2.44 16.79
N ILE A 20 3.51 -1.82 16.43
CA ILE A 20 4.02 -1.81 15.06
C ILE A 20 5.22 -2.74 14.95
N GLY A 21 5.06 -3.83 14.19
CA GLY A 21 6.13 -4.74 13.83
C GLY A 21 6.79 -4.31 12.52
N PHE A 22 8.03 -3.82 12.57
CA PHE A 22 8.84 -3.62 11.36
C PHE A 22 9.54 -4.92 10.99
N ARG A 23 9.39 -5.37 9.74
CA ARG A 23 10.17 -6.50 9.20
C ARG A 23 10.78 -6.12 7.86
N ARG A 24 12.10 -5.99 7.88
CA ARG A 24 12.91 -6.01 6.67
C ARG A 24 13.20 -7.46 6.33
N ILE A 25 12.79 -7.90 5.16
CA ILE A 25 12.98 -9.28 4.71
C ILE A 25 14.23 -9.32 3.84
N ASP A 26 15.31 -9.80 4.43
CA ASP A 26 16.63 -9.95 3.81
C ASP A 26 16.83 -11.32 3.16
N ASN A 27 15.99 -12.32 3.46
CA ASN A 27 15.88 -13.61 2.79
C ASN A 27 14.41 -14.09 2.87
N VAL A 28 13.82 -14.43 1.74
CA VAL A 28 12.41 -14.83 1.65
C VAL A 28 12.17 -16.23 2.23
N GLU A 29 13.17 -17.12 2.20
CA GLU A 29 13.07 -18.48 2.75
C GLU A 29 13.03 -18.51 4.29
N ASP A 30 13.76 -17.59 4.94
CA ASP A 30 13.80 -17.47 6.41
C ASP A 30 12.57 -16.71 6.97
N ALA A 31 11.87 -15.96 6.12
CA ALA A 31 10.73 -15.13 6.52
C ALA A 31 9.57 -15.95 7.10
N HIS A 32 9.44 -17.23 6.74
CA HIS A 32 8.36 -18.08 7.25
C HIS A 32 8.43 -18.26 8.78
N GLU A 33 9.63 -18.43 9.34
CA GLU A 33 9.79 -18.57 10.80
C GLU A 33 9.53 -17.23 11.51
N ASP A 34 9.92 -16.12 10.90
CA ASP A 34 9.68 -14.78 11.42
C ASP A 34 8.18 -14.44 11.46
N PHE A 35 7.41 -14.82 10.43
CA PHE A 35 5.96 -14.66 10.44
C PHE A 35 5.30 -15.57 11.48
N ARG A 36 5.79 -16.81 11.68
CA ARG A 36 5.30 -17.66 12.79
C ARG A 36 5.58 -17.03 14.17
N ARG A 37 6.75 -16.44 14.37
CA ARG A 37 7.09 -15.72 15.61
C ARG A 37 6.19 -14.51 15.83
N LEU A 38 5.90 -13.74 14.78
CA LEU A 38 4.95 -12.63 14.84
C LEU A 38 3.51 -13.07 15.11
N GLY A 39 3.12 -14.25 14.63
CA GLY A 39 1.82 -14.87 14.95
C GLY A 39 1.73 -15.29 16.43
N THR A 40 2.84 -15.71 17.02
CA THR A 40 2.90 -16.30 18.38
C THR A 40 3.31 -15.32 19.48
N SER A 41 3.89 -14.16 19.19
CA SER A 41 4.41 -13.19 20.17
C SER A 41 3.36 -12.40 20.96
N GLY A 42 2.20 -12.99 21.23
CA GLY A 42 1.21 -12.52 22.19
C GLY A 42 1.00 -13.58 23.27
N GLY A 43 1.99 -13.77 24.15
CA GLY A 43 1.89 -14.73 25.25
C GLY A 43 3.21 -15.09 25.91
N LEU A 44 3.57 -14.31 26.94
CA LEU A 44 4.44 -14.66 28.07
C LEU A 44 5.95 -14.84 27.82
N ALA A 45 6.71 -14.16 28.69
CA ALA A 45 8.08 -14.48 29.00
C ALA A 45 8.25 -16.00 29.23
N GLU A 46 9.36 -16.54 28.73
CA GLU A 46 9.80 -17.89 29.04
C GLU A 46 9.83 -18.10 30.56
N ASP A 47 8.87 -18.88 31.07
CA ASP A 47 9.09 -19.60 32.32
C ASP A 47 9.11 -21.10 32.03
N LYS A 48 10.22 -21.71 32.42
CA LYS A 48 10.56 -23.10 32.14
C LYS A 48 9.71 -24.02 33.01
N SER A 49 8.57 -24.49 32.49
CA SER A 49 8.05 -25.81 32.89
C SER A 49 7.15 -26.37 31.80
N GLY A 50 7.50 -27.56 31.32
CA GLY A 50 6.79 -28.21 30.22
C GLY A 50 5.40 -28.66 30.64
N MET A 51 4.40 -28.32 29.81
CA MET A 51 3.26 -29.17 29.47
C MET A 51 2.58 -28.59 28.22
N MET A 52 2.38 -29.44 27.21
CA MET A 52 1.56 -29.15 26.04
C MET A 52 0.14 -28.82 26.46
N ASN A 53 -0.37 -27.64 26.08
CA ASN A 53 -1.79 -27.37 25.96
C ASN A 53 -2.03 -26.47 24.74
N GLY A 54 -3.09 -26.79 24.01
CA GLY A 54 -3.39 -26.23 22.68
C GLY A 54 -3.55 -24.72 22.65
N ALA A 55 -3.05 -24.14 21.56
CA ALA A 55 -3.10 -22.71 21.27
C ALA A 55 -4.55 -22.23 21.05
N GLN A 56 -5.14 -21.59 22.06
CA GLN A 56 -6.17 -20.57 21.86
C GLN A 56 -5.44 -19.24 21.63
N GLY A 57 -5.57 -18.72 20.40
CA GLY A 57 -4.97 -17.44 20.01
C GLY A 57 -5.60 -16.28 20.77
N GLY A 58 -4.78 -15.35 21.25
CA GLY A 58 -5.25 -14.09 21.84
C GLY A 58 -6.00 -13.26 20.79
N GLU A 59 -7.33 -13.29 20.87
CA GLU A 59 -8.22 -12.34 20.20
C GLU A 59 -8.18 -11.01 20.97
N GLY A 60 -7.86 -9.90 20.27
CA GLY A 60 -8.05 -8.54 20.83
C GLY A 60 -6.98 -7.50 20.52
N VAL A 61 -5.82 -7.84 19.94
CA VAL A 61 -4.79 -6.84 19.58
C VAL A 61 -4.67 -6.73 18.07
N GLU A 62 -5.05 -5.59 17.50
CA GLU A 62 -4.75 -5.25 16.11
C GLU A 62 -3.22 -5.16 15.92
N ARG A 63 -2.69 -5.93 14.97
CA ARG A 63 -1.25 -5.99 14.69
C ARG A 63 -0.94 -5.22 13.42
N ASN A 64 -0.16 -4.16 13.55
CA ASN A 64 0.30 -3.36 12.42
C ASN A 64 1.69 -3.86 11.99
N ILE A 65 1.81 -4.34 10.76
CA ILE A 65 3.04 -4.97 10.24
C ILE A 65 3.51 -4.20 9.02
N VAL A 66 4.72 -3.68 9.07
CA VAL A 66 5.37 -3.03 7.92
C VAL A 66 6.30 -4.05 7.27
N ILE A 67 6.02 -4.39 6.02
CA ILE A 67 6.81 -5.32 5.22
C ILE A 67 7.67 -4.52 4.26
N ASP A 68 8.98 -4.63 4.45
CA ASP A 68 9.97 -4.11 3.53
C ASP A 68 10.75 -5.28 2.91
N ALA A 69 10.32 -5.68 1.72
CA ALA A 69 11.03 -6.68 0.93
C ALA A 69 12.07 -6.03 0.00
N SER A 70 12.41 -4.74 0.16
CA SER A 70 13.32 -4.02 -0.76
C SER A 70 14.80 -4.47 -0.70
N SER A 71 15.12 -5.49 0.09
CA SER A 71 16.50 -5.80 0.44
C SER A 71 17.31 -6.45 -0.68
N GLU A 72 18.44 -5.82 -1.00
CA GLU A 72 19.44 -6.29 -1.95
C GLU A 72 20.00 -7.69 -1.58
N SER A 73 20.00 -8.08 -0.30
CA SER A 73 20.50 -9.40 0.15
C SER A 73 19.54 -10.55 -0.14
N ALA A 74 18.23 -10.31 -0.14
CA ALA A 74 17.21 -11.32 -0.47
C ALA A 74 17.30 -11.70 -1.95
N TYR A 75 17.62 -10.69 -2.75
CA TYR A 75 17.88 -10.79 -4.17
C TYR A 75 19.25 -11.43 -4.49
N ARG A 76 20.29 -11.21 -3.66
CA ARG A 76 21.61 -11.86 -3.81
C ARG A 76 21.58 -13.39 -3.69
N ALA A 77 20.60 -13.95 -2.99
CA ALA A 77 20.37 -15.41 -2.96
C ALA A 77 19.77 -15.93 -4.28
N LEU A 78 19.20 -15.05 -5.11
CA LEU A 78 18.42 -15.41 -6.30
C LEU A 78 18.95 -14.91 -7.65
N LEU A 79 19.99 -14.05 -7.75
CA LEU A 79 20.95 -13.98 -8.88
C LEU A 79 21.95 -12.80 -8.74
N ARG A 80 23.17 -12.99 -9.25
CA ARG A 80 24.24 -11.99 -9.34
C ARG A 80 24.01 -11.04 -10.53
N GLN A 81 24.35 -9.78 -10.29
CA GLN A 81 24.45 -8.66 -11.24
C GLN A 81 23.10 -8.06 -11.65
N ILE A 82 22.68 -7.04 -10.90
CA ILE A 82 22.39 -5.67 -11.37
C ILE A 82 21.84 -4.92 -10.14
N PRO A 83 22.37 -3.73 -9.80
CA PRO A 83 21.88 -2.95 -8.66
C PRO A 83 20.59 -2.23 -9.07
N GLU A 84 19.42 -2.74 -8.68
CA GLU A 84 18.14 -2.11 -9.02
C GLU A 84 17.19 -1.98 -7.82
N VAL A 85 16.76 -0.74 -7.59
CA VAL A 85 15.66 -0.35 -6.70
C VAL A 85 14.37 -0.59 -7.48
N GLY A 86 13.65 -1.67 -7.17
CA GLY A 86 12.38 -2.02 -7.85
C GLY A 86 12.09 -3.52 -7.96
N MET A 87 13.13 -4.37 -7.93
CA MET A 87 12.99 -5.81 -8.17
C MET A 87 12.62 -6.64 -6.93
N ASN A 88 11.47 -6.37 -6.30
CA ASN A 88 10.97 -7.22 -5.20
C ASN A 88 9.55 -7.75 -5.39
N ARG A 89 9.01 -7.62 -6.60
CA ARG A 89 7.70 -8.16 -6.96
C ARG A 89 7.56 -9.65 -6.63
N HIS A 90 8.57 -10.47 -6.96
CA HIS A 90 8.55 -11.89 -6.64
C HIS A 90 8.56 -12.16 -5.13
N GLY A 91 9.34 -11.39 -4.36
CA GLY A 91 9.38 -11.49 -2.90
C GLY A 91 8.04 -11.11 -2.28
N TYR A 92 7.48 -9.95 -2.65
CA TYR A 92 6.16 -9.52 -2.20
C TYR A 92 5.06 -10.52 -2.60
N ASN A 93 5.05 -11.01 -3.85
CA ASN A 93 4.07 -12.00 -4.29
C ASN A 93 4.20 -13.32 -3.53
N TYR A 94 5.40 -13.79 -3.23
CA TYR A 94 5.58 -14.99 -2.42
C TYR A 94 5.12 -14.78 -0.98
N ILE A 95 5.46 -13.64 -0.37
CA ILE A 95 5.03 -13.31 0.99
C ILE A 95 3.50 -13.23 1.07
N LEU A 96 2.88 -12.53 0.12
CA LEU A 96 1.43 -12.34 0.05
C LEU A 96 0.72 -13.65 -0.32
N ALA A 97 1.08 -14.29 -1.44
CA ALA A 97 0.35 -15.45 -1.93
C ALA A 97 0.60 -16.74 -1.13
N THR A 98 1.76 -16.86 -0.47
CA THR A 98 2.19 -18.10 0.20
C THR A 98 2.37 -17.91 1.70
N LEU A 99 3.31 -17.09 2.15
CA LEU A 99 3.72 -17.07 3.57
C LEU A 99 2.61 -16.61 4.51
N ILE A 100 2.01 -15.45 4.26
CA ILE A 100 1.00 -14.86 5.16
C ILE A 100 -0.27 -15.74 5.26
N PRO A 101 -0.81 -16.28 4.14
CA PRO A 101 -1.92 -17.22 4.20
C PRO A 101 -1.59 -18.53 4.92
N GLU A 102 -0.39 -19.10 4.73
CA GLU A 102 0.01 -20.35 5.38
C GLU A 102 0.04 -20.25 6.90
N VAL A 103 0.43 -19.08 7.44
CA VAL A 103 0.42 -18.83 8.89
C VAL A 103 -0.93 -18.27 9.40
N GLY A 104 -1.93 -18.14 8.52
CA GLY A 104 -3.26 -17.63 8.86
C GLY A 104 -3.28 -16.17 9.32
N MET A 105 -2.34 -15.36 8.83
CA MET A 105 -2.26 -13.91 9.13
C MET A 105 -2.86 -13.05 8.01
N ASN A 106 -3.62 -13.64 7.08
CA ASN A 106 -4.41 -12.97 6.05
C ASN A 106 -5.87 -12.72 6.50
N ARG A 107 -6.11 -12.59 7.80
CA ARG A 107 -7.44 -12.42 8.41
C ARG A 107 -7.57 -11.08 9.15
N HIS A 108 -8.78 -10.76 9.58
CA HIS A 108 -9.06 -9.61 10.43
C HIS A 108 -8.14 -9.54 11.68
N GLY A 109 -7.81 -8.33 12.11
CA GLY A 109 -6.88 -8.05 13.21
C GLY A 109 -5.42 -7.88 12.77
N TYR A 110 -5.14 -8.00 11.47
CA TYR A 110 -3.84 -7.71 10.88
C TYR A 110 -3.96 -6.55 9.88
N ASN A 111 -3.03 -5.61 9.98
CA ASN A 111 -2.88 -4.49 9.07
C ASN A 111 -1.46 -4.51 8.48
N TYR A 112 -1.34 -4.50 7.15
CA TYR A 112 -0.06 -4.52 6.46
C TYR A 112 0.21 -3.20 5.75
N ILE A 113 1.42 -2.69 5.88
CA ILE A 113 1.95 -1.62 5.02
C ILE A 113 3.07 -2.21 4.19
N LEU A 114 2.90 -2.21 2.87
CA LEU A 114 3.88 -2.70 1.91
C LEU A 114 4.75 -1.52 1.45
N ALA A 115 6.05 -1.59 1.74
CA ALA A 115 7.02 -0.60 1.31
C ALA A 115 7.44 -0.83 -0.16
N THR A 116 6.49 -0.66 -1.07
CA THR A 116 6.67 -0.79 -2.52
C THR A 116 5.97 0.35 -3.25
N LEU A 117 6.48 0.72 -4.43
CA LEU A 117 5.87 1.69 -5.34
C LEU A 117 5.03 1.01 -6.45
N ASP A 118 4.99 -0.32 -6.44
CA ASP A 118 4.43 -1.17 -7.49
C ASP A 118 3.24 -2.01 -6.99
N MET A 119 2.40 -1.43 -6.13
CA MET A 119 1.23 -2.12 -5.56
C MET A 119 0.34 -2.74 -6.63
N SER A 120 0.12 -2.07 -7.76
CA SER A 120 -0.71 -2.57 -8.88
C SER A 120 -0.19 -3.85 -9.54
N THR A 121 1.09 -4.20 -9.33
CA THR A 121 1.73 -5.37 -9.95
C THR A 121 1.67 -6.63 -9.07
N LEU A 122 1.22 -6.48 -7.82
CA LEU A 122 1.17 -7.54 -6.82
C LEU A 122 -0.14 -8.34 -6.89
N ASP A 123 -0.08 -9.60 -6.47
CA ASP A 123 -1.24 -10.48 -6.38
C ASP A 123 -1.89 -10.42 -4.98
N PHE A 124 -3.12 -9.92 -4.94
CA PHE A 124 -3.93 -9.79 -3.72
C PHE A 124 -5.12 -10.74 -3.66
N ALA A 125 -5.23 -11.74 -4.55
CA ALA A 125 -6.39 -12.62 -4.63
C ALA A 125 -6.75 -13.29 -3.28
N ARG A 126 -5.75 -13.58 -2.43
CA ARG A 126 -5.94 -14.20 -1.10
C ARG A 126 -6.25 -13.23 0.04
N PHE A 127 -6.26 -11.92 -0.22
CA PHE A 127 -6.51 -10.86 0.77
C PHE A 127 -7.87 -10.18 0.57
N GLN A 128 -8.46 -10.28 -0.62
CA GLN A 128 -9.73 -9.62 -0.97
C GLN A 128 -10.91 -10.07 -0.09
N HIS A 129 -10.88 -11.29 0.46
CA HIS A 129 -11.98 -11.83 1.28
C HIS A 129 -11.62 -12.01 2.77
N GLY A 130 -10.34 -11.86 3.13
CA GLY A 130 -9.82 -12.20 4.47
C GLY A 130 -10.13 -11.17 5.56
N GLY A 131 -10.49 -9.93 5.20
CA GLY A 131 -10.73 -8.87 6.18
C GLY A 131 -9.48 -8.20 6.74
N VAL A 132 -8.34 -8.42 6.09
CA VAL A 132 -7.02 -7.85 6.39
C VAL A 132 -6.86 -6.54 5.63
N ASN A 133 -6.39 -5.48 6.28
CA ASN A 133 -6.10 -4.22 5.60
C ASN A 133 -4.68 -4.28 5.03
N VAL A 134 -4.53 -4.03 3.73
CA VAL A 134 -3.21 -3.97 3.08
C VAL A 134 -3.10 -2.63 2.38
N THR A 135 -2.22 -1.78 2.89
CA THR A 135 -1.91 -0.46 2.34
C THR A 135 -0.52 -0.47 1.73
N GLY A 136 -0.31 0.32 0.68
CA GLY A 136 1.00 0.52 0.09
C GLY A 136 1.01 1.73 -0.82
N PHE A 137 2.02 1.80 -1.67
CA PHE A 137 2.27 2.99 -2.48
C PHE A 137 2.32 2.66 -3.97
N GLN A 138 1.90 3.61 -4.79
CA GLN A 138 1.88 3.49 -6.24
C GLN A 138 2.52 4.74 -6.86
N ALA A 139 3.60 4.55 -7.63
CA ALA A 139 4.25 5.67 -8.33
C ALA A 139 3.61 5.94 -9.71
N VAL A 140 3.24 4.89 -10.43
CA VAL A 140 2.63 4.99 -11.77
C VAL A 140 1.11 5.04 -11.63
N ASP A 141 0.54 6.23 -11.83
CA ASP A 141 -0.90 6.49 -11.84
C ASP A 141 -1.49 6.29 -13.25
N SER A 142 -2.17 5.16 -13.48
CA SER A 142 -2.79 4.80 -14.76
C SER A 142 -4.01 5.65 -15.11
N THR A 143 -4.54 6.44 -14.17
CA THR A 143 -5.67 7.33 -14.43
C THR A 143 -5.25 8.59 -15.20
N ARG A 144 -3.94 8.89 -15.24
CA ARG A 144 -3.42 10.03 -16.02
C ARG A 144 -3.44 9.69 -17.51
N PRO A 145 -4.03 10.56 -18.38
CA PRO A 145 -4.18 10.27 -19.80
C PRO A 145 -2.88 9.88 -20.50
N GLN A 146 -1.80 10.63 -20.25
CA GLN A 146 -0.48 10.36 -20.85
C GLN A 146 0.09 8.99 -20.46
N VAL A 147 -0.19 8.55 -19.23
CA VAL A 147 0.22 7.22 -18.74
C VAL A 147 -0.67 6.14 -19.33
N SER A 148 -1.99 6.36 -19.38
CA SER A 148 -2.94 5.41 -20.00
C SER A 148 -2.57 5.12 -21.45
N THR A 149 -2.31 6.17 -22.24
CA THR A 149 -1.88 6.02 -23.64
C THR A 149 -0.57 5.24 -23.75
N PHE A 150 0.42 5.54 -22.91
CA PHE A 150 1.67 4.79 -22.89
C PHE A 150 1.43 3.30 -22.53
N LEU A 151 0.56 3.02 -21.57
CA LEU A 151 0.23 1.65 -21.15
C LEU A 151 -0.53 0.87 -22.23
N GLU A 152 -1.40 1.54 -23.00
CA GLU A 152 -2.07 0.92 -24.15
C GLU A 152 -1.07 0.49 -25.23
N GLU A 153 -0.09 1.35 -25.55
CA GLU A 153 0.98 1.01 -26.47
C GLU A 153 1.87 -0.10 -25.90
N TRP A 154 2.25 -0.01 -24.63
CA TRP A 154 3.03 -1.03 -23.92
C TRP A 154 2.35 -2.40 -23.93
N ALA A 155 1.04 -2.43 -23.73
CA ALA A 155 0.24 -3.65 -23.77
C ALA A 155 0.15 -4.26 -25.17
N SER A 156 0.30 -3.45 -26.24
CA SER A 156 0.30 -3.93 -27.63
C SER A 156 1.63 -4.57 -28.05
N LEU A 157 2.71 -4.34 -27.30
CA LEU A 157 4.03 -4.87 -27.62
C LEU A 157 4.10 -6.39 -27.41
N GLN A 158 4.79 -7.08 -28.32
CA GLN A 158 4.96 -8.52 -28.25
C GLN A 158 6.06 -8.90 -27.24
N PRO A 159 5.76 -9.72 -26.21
CA PRO A 159 6.74 -10.09 -25.19
C PRO A 159 7.96 -10.85 -25.74
N GLY A 160 7.81 -11.52 -26.90
CA GLY A 160 8.92 -12.23 -27.55
C GLY A 160 9.97 -11.31 -28.16
N VAL A 161 9.62 -10.06 -28.49
CA VAL A 161 10.55 -9.03 -29.00
C VAL A 161 10.99 -8.12 -27.85
N TRP A 162 10.06 -7.78 -26.96
CA TRP A 162 10.26 -6.89 -25.83
C TRP A 162 9.96 -7.66 -24.53
N PRO A 163 10.95 -8.35 -23.94
CA PRO A 163 10.74 -9.09 -22.71
C PRO A 163 10.19 -8.20 -21.60
N GLY A 164 9.11 -8.66 -20.95
CA GLY A 164 8.43 -7.91 -19.89
C GLY A 164 7.36 -6.91 -20.36
N ALA A 165 7.26 -6.66 -21.68
CA ALA A 165 6.18 -5.86 -22.25
C ALA A 165 4.90 -6.69 -22.50
N GLY A 166 3.85 -6.06 -23.04
CA GLY A 166 2.57 -6.72 -23.31
C GLY A 166 1.67 -6.88 -22.08
N THR A 167 1.94 -6.13 -21.02
CA THR A 167 1.17 -6.12 -19.77
C THR A 167 0.27 -4.89 -19.68
N SER A 168 -0.80 -4.96 -18.89
CA SER A 168 -1.68 -3.80 -18.61
C SER A 168 -1.11 -2.82 -17.57
N TYR A 169 0.03 -3.16 -16.97
CA TYR A 169 0.75 -2.37 -15.98
C TYR A 169 2.21 -2.20 -16.41
N LEU A 170 2.88 -1.21 -15.84
CA LEU A 170 4.30 -0.95 -15.99
C LEU A 170 4.93 -0.91 -14.61
N GLN A 171 6.08 -1.56 -14.46
CA GLN A 171 6.85 -1.49 -13.23
C GLN A 171 7.50 -0.10 -13.07
N THR A 172 7.66 0.35 -11.83
CA THR A 172 8.16 1.70 -11.52
C THR A 172 9.59 1.91 -12.02
N ASP A 173 10.44 0.88 -12.02
CA ASP A 173 11.79 0.92 -12.60
C ASP A 173 11.79 1.21 -14.10
N ALA A 174 10.92 0.53 -14.87
CA ALA A 174 10.74 0.77 -16.29
C ALA A 174 10.17 2.17 -16.55
N ALA A 175 9.21 2.62 -15.74
CA ALA A 175 8.67 3.97 -15.82
C ALA A 175 9.74 5.04 -15.54
N LEU A 176 10.57 4.84 -14.52
CA LEU A 176 11.70 5.72 -14.20
C LEU A 176 12.76 5.72 -15.32
N ALA A 177 12.98 4.60 -16.00
CA ALA A 177 13.91 4.52 -17.13
C ALA A 177 13.40 5.35 -18.33
N VAL A 178 12.09 5.33 -18.59
CA VAL A 178 11.46 6.19 -19.61
C VAL A 178 11.61 7.66 -19.24
N ASP A 179 11.28 8.04 -18.00
CA ASP A 179 11.43 9.41 -17.52
C ASP A 179 12.89 9.88 -17.50
N MET A 180 13.84 8.96 -17.29
CA MET A 180 15.28 9.24 -17.35
C MET A 180 15.74 9.59 -18.78
N LEU A 181 15.22 8.89 -19.80
CA LEU A 181 15.51 9.23 -21.20
C LEU A 181 14.96 10.61 -21.57
N GLU A 182 13.74 10.92 -21.13
CA GLU A 182 13.12 12.23 -21.34
C GLU A 182 13.93 13.34 -20.64
N THR A 183 14.33 13.09 -19.38
CA THR A 183 15.22 13.98 -18.61
C THR A 183 16.51 14.28 -19.37
N LEU A 184 17.14 13.25 -19.97
CA LEU A 184 18.37 13.43 -20.74
C LEU A 184 18.11 14.21 -22.03
N SER A 185 17.00 13.95 -22.74
CA SER A 185 16.64 14.66 -23.96
C SER A 185 16.45 16.15 -23.69
N ILE A 186 15.61 16.50 -22.71
CA ILE A 186 15.33 17.89 -22.33
C ILE A 186 16.61 18.62 -21.95
N ALA A 187 17.50 17.99 -21.17
CA ALA A 187 18.76 18.59 -20.74
C ALA A 187 19.72 18.85 -21.93
N LEU A 188 19.83 17.89 -22.86
CA LEU A 188 20.70 18.04 -24.02
C LEU A 188 20.14 19.04 -25.04
N GLU A 189 18.82 19.06 -25.24
CA GLU A 189 18.13 20.05 -26.07
C GLU A 189 18.32 21.47 -25.53
N ASP A 190 18.17 21.68 -24.23
CA ASP A 190 18.43 22.98 -23.57
C ASP A 190 19.89 23.44 -23.76
N MET A 191 20.85 22.50 -23.73
CA MET A 191 22.26 22.82 -24.02
C MET A 191 22.49 23.25 -25.47
N VAL A 192 21.92 22.51 -26.43
CA VAL A 192 22.03 22.83 -27.87
C VAL A 192 21.30 24.13 -28.20
N ALA A 193 20.14 24.38 -27.59
CA ALA A 193 19.39 25.61 -27.78
C ALA A 193 20.16 26.86 -27.30
N ARG A 194 20.88 26.75 -26.17
CA ARG A 194 21.72 27.84 -25.65
C ARG A 194 23.01 28.03 -26.44
N GLN A 195 23.62 26.94 -26.91
CA GLN A 195 24.85 26.96 -27.68
C GLN A 195 24.80 25.89 -28.78
N PRO A 196 24.42 26.25 -30.02
CA PRO A 196 24.24 25.30 -31.11
C PRO A 196 25.48 24.44 -31.42
N ASP A 197 26.67 25.02 -31.26
CA ASP A 197 27.95 24.36 -31.52
C ASP A 197 28.57 23.69 -30.27
N VAL A 198 27.82 23.54 -29.17
CA VAL A 198 28.34 23.01 -27.89
C VAL A 198 29.02 21.64 -28.05
N PHE A 199 28.49 20.79 -28.94
CA PHE A 199 29.03 19.47 -29.21
C PHE A 199 29.82 19.37 -30.52
N HIS A 200 29.98 20.46 -31.28
CA HIS A 200 30.56 20.46 -32.63
C HIS A 200 31.93 19.76 -32.71
N TYR A 201 32.81 20.03 -31.74
CA TYR A 201 34.14 19.42 -31.70
C TYR A 201 34.20 18.07 -30.98
N THR A 202 33.10 17.64 -30.37
CA THR A 202 32.99 16.43 -29.54
C THR A 202 32.73 15.19 -30.37
N PHE A 203 31.86 15.29 -31.39
CA PHE A 203 31.51 14.17 -32.27
C PHE A 203 32.16 14.34 -33.64
N ARG A 204 33.17 13.54 -33.94
CA ARG A 204 33.88 13.57 -35.24
C ARG A 204 33.92 12.19 -35.84
N ARG A 205 33.39 12.02 -37.06
CA ARG A 205 33.38 10.74 -37.80
C ARG A 205 32.83 9.56 -36.97
N GLY A 206 31.74 9.79 -36.22
CA GLY A 206 31.12 8.77 -35.36
C GLY A 206 31.89 8.43 -34.08
N ARG A 207 32.94 9.18 -33.75
CA ARG A 207 33.74 9.02 -32.52
C ARG A 207 33.56 10.22 -31.60
N ILE A 208 33.66 9.94 -30.30
CA ILE A 208 33.59 10.94 -29.22
C ILE A 208 35.01 11.36 -28.87
N TYR A 209 35.25 12.66 -28.68
CA TYR A 209 36.54 13.21 -28.28
C TYR A 209 36.38 14.12 -27.07
N ASN A 210 37.34 14.06 -26.14
CA ASN A 210 37.41 14.92 -24.96
C ASN A 210 38.56 15.94 -25.09
N MET A 211 38.23 17.23 -24.94
CA MET A 211 39.17 18.37 -25.05
C MET A 211 40.10 18.34 -26.27
N ASN A 212 39.64 17.79 -27.41
CA ASN A 212 40.42 17.64 -28.65
C ASN A 212 41.74 16.85 -28.51
N LEU A 213 41.96 16.12 -27.41
CA LEU A 213 43.24 15.45 -27.11
C LEU A 213 43.11 13.94 -26.89
N THR A 214 41.93 13.45 -26.49
CA THR A 214 41.70 12.02 -26.26
C THR A 214 40.43 11.54 -26.95
N GLU A 215 40.52 10.40 -27.63
CA GLU A 215 39.34 9.66 -28.08
C GLU A 215 38.63 9.04 -26.86
N GLY A 216 37.35 9.34 -26.72
CA GLY A 216 36.50 8.91 -25.63
C GLY A 216 36.84 9.52 -24.26
N ILE A 217 36.33 8.87 -23.22
CA ILE A 217 36.60 9.16 -21.82
C ILE A 217 37.38 7.97 -21.26
N GLN A 218 38.70 8.11 -21.12
CA GLN A 218 39.56 7.01 -20.68
C GLN A 218 39.53 6.88 -19.15
N CYS A 219 38.90 5.80 -18.65
CA CYS A 219 38.80 5.51 -17.22
C CYS A 219 40.13 5.10 -16.57
N ASN A 220 41.14 4.74 -17.36
CA ASN A 220 42.46 4.28 -16.89
C ASN A 220 43.60 5.28 -17.20
N ALA A 221 43.28 6.44 -17.77
CA ALA A 221 44.27 7.47 -18.06
C ALA A 221 44.91 8.02 -16.77
N LYS A 222 46.20 8.36 -16.85
CA LYS A 222 46.96 8.97 -15.76
C LYS A 222 47.64 10.25 -16.26
N PRO A 223 47.22 11.45 -15.81
CA PRO A 223 46.09 11.71 -14.91
C PRO A 223 44.73 11.44 -15.57
N LEU A 224 43.70 11.23 -14.74
CA LEU A 224 42.32 11.13 -15.23
C LEU A 224 41.87 12.47 -15.82
N LEU A 225 41.42 12.44 -17.07
CA LEU A 225 40.84 13.61 -17.74
C LEU A 225 39.31 13.54 -17.63
N ARG A 226 38.75 14.43 -16.80
CA ARG A 226 37.30 14.62 -16.69
C ARG A 226 36.71 15.00 -18.05
N TRP A 227 35.48 14.58 -18.32
CA TRP A 227 34.81 15.01 -19.55
C TRP A 227 34.49 16.51 -19.50
N MET A 228 34.84 17.24 -20.57
CA MET A 228 34.71 18.70 -20.63
C MET A 228 33.27 19.21 -20.45
N HIS A 229 32.28 18.42 -20.87
CA HIS A 229 30.87 18.79 -20.76
C HIS A 229 30.20 18.28 -19.48
N GLY A 230 30.89 17.48 -18.67
CA GLY A 230 30.29 16.78 -17.53
C GLY A 230 29.56 17.72 -16.57
N GLN A 231 30.19 18.85 -16.20
CA GLN A 231 29.55 19.83 -15.31
C GLN A 231 28.37 20.56 -15.97
N GLN A 232 28.45 20.85 -17.27
CA GLN A 232 27.39 21.55 -17.99
C GLN A 232 26.15 20.65 -18.11
N ILE A 233 26.36 19.37 -18.45
CA ILE A 233 25.29 18.38 -18.53
C ILE A 233 24.66 18.13 -17.17
N TYR A 234 25.47 17.96 -16.12
CA TYR A 234 24.94 17.81 -14.77
C TYR A 234 24.10 19.02 -14.33
N ASN A 235 24.54 20.24 -14.66
CA ASN A 235 23.78 21.45 -14.38
C ASN A 235 22.51 21.58 -15.24
N ALA A 236 22.49 21.07 -16.46
CA ALA A 236 21.31 21.03 -17.32
C ALA A 236 20.29 20.00 -16.80
N LEU A 237 20.75 18.81 -16.42
CA LEU A 237 19.93 17.76 -15.81
C LEU A 237 19.21 18.26 -14.55
N LYS A 238 19.89 19.02 -13.69
CA LYS A 238 19.27 19.59 -12.47
C LYS A 238 18.20 20.64 -12.74
N LYS A 239 18.11 21.18 -13.95
CA LYS A 239 17.15 22.23 -14.33
C LYS A 239 15.92 21.69 -15.05
N VAL A 240 15.88 20.39 -15.35
CA VAL A 240 14.69 19.82 -16.01
C VAL A 240 13.48 19.91 -15.08
N ASN A 241 12.34 20.15 -15.71
CA ASN A 241 11.06 20.25 -15.04
C ASN A 241 9.98 19.84 -16.06
N PHE A 242 9.38 18.67 -15.86
CA PHE A 242 8.33 18.14 -16.72
C PHE A 242 7.49 17.09 -15.98
N ASP A 243 6.35 16.72 -16.55
CA ASP A 243 5.52 15.62 -16.05
C ASP A 243 5.74 14.37 -16.91
N GLY A 244 6.22 13.30 -16.27
CA GLY A 244 6.50 12.01 -16.89
C GLY A 244 5.58 10.89 -16.41
N LEU A 245 5.93 9.64 -16.73
CA LEU A 245 5.18 8.44 -16.33
C LEU A 245 5.12 8.27 -14.81
N THR A 246 6.12 8.77 -14.07
CA THR A 246 6.15 8.71 -12.60
C THR A 246 5.69 10.01 -11.93
N GLY A 247 4.98 10.88 -12.65
CA GLY A 247 4.51 12.16 -12.12
C GLY A 247 5.48 13.28 -12.41
N HIS A 248 5.47 14.30 -11.55
CA HIS A 248 6.31 15.46 -11.71
C HIS A 248 7.80 15.13 -11.50
N VAL A 249 8.65 15.49 -12.46
CA VAL A 249 10.09 15.25 -12.44
C VAL A 249 10.83 16.57 -12.34
N GLN A 250 11.45 16.79 -11.17
CA GLN A 250 12.37 17.90 -10.93
C GLN A 250 13.42 17.48 -9.89
N PHE A 251 14.56 18.18 -9.88
CA PHE A 251 15.69 17.85 -9.02
C PHE A 251 16.14 19.06 -8.18
N ASP A 252 16.72 18.77 -7.01
CA ASP A 252 17.40 19.77 -6.19
C ASP A 252 18.85 20.00 -6.65
N ASP A 253 19.56 20.88 -5.94
CA ASP A 253 20.97 21.19 -6.23
C ASP A 253 21.92 20.00 -6.10
N ARG A 254 21.52 18.94 -5.40
CA ARG A 254 22.26 17.69 -5.21
C ARG A 254 21.86 16.61 -6.22
N GLY A 255 20.88 16.88 -7.10
CA GLY A 255 20.35 15.92 -8.06
C GLY A 255 19.35 14.93 -7.45
N GLN A 256 18.78 15.22 -6.28
CA GLN A 256 17.71 14.42 -5.68
C GLN A 256 16.35 14.88 -6.19
N ARG A 257 15.45 13.93 -6.46
CA ARG A 257 14.10 14.27 -6.93
C ARG A 257 13.33 15.01 -5.83
N THR A 258 12.63 16.08 -6.20
CA THR A 258 11.80 16.89 -5.28
C THR A 258 10.43 17.16 -5.90
N ASN A 259 9.48 17.70 -5.12
CA ASN A 259 8.11 18.02 -5.57
C ASN A 259 7.43 16.86 -6.31
N TYR A 260 7.73 15.64 -5.89
CA TYR A 260 7.12 14.43 -6.42
C TYR A 260 5.97 13.99 -5.51
N THR A 261 5.05 13.26 -6.11
CA THR A 261 3.90 12.66 -5.45
C THR A 261 3.95 11.14 -5.62
N VAL A 262 3.41 10.45 -4.61
CA VAL A 262 3.21 8.99 -4.66
C VAL A 262 1.80 8.72 -4.17
N ASP A 263 1.05 7.90 -4.87
CA ASP A 263 -0.31 7.57 -4.47
C ASP A 263 -0.30 6.54 -3.34
N ILE A 264 -1.24 6.69 -2.40
CA ILE A 264 -1.47 5.77 -1.30
C ILE A 264 -2.67 4.92 -1.68
N VAL A 265 -2.48 3.61 -1.74
CA VAL A 265 -3.49 2.65 -2.18
C VAL A 265 -3.72 1.57 -1.14
N THR A 266 -4.96 1.10 -1.04
CA THR A 266 -5.36 0.00 -0.17
C THR A 266 -6.06 -1.10 -0.98
N VAL A 267 -6.07 -2.32 -0.46
CA VAL A 267 -6.88 -3.40 -1.01
C VAL A 267 -8.26 -3.36 -0.34
N ALA A 268 -9.27 -2.93 -1.08
CA ALA A 268 -10.66 -2.97 -0.67
C ALA A 268 -11.29 -4.33 -1.01
N MET A 269 -12.16 -4.82 -0.12
CA MET A 269 -12.88 -6.08 -0.36
C MET A 269 -13.78 -5.95 -1.59
N ASP A 270 -13.78 -6.97 -2.43
CA ASP A 270 -14.58 -7.11 -3.66
C ASP A 270 -14.39 -6.01 -4.74
N VAL A 271 -13.63 -4.95 -4.45
CA VAL A 271 -13.27 -3.86 -5.37
C VAL A 271 -11.82 -3.97 -5.87
N GLY A 272 -10.93 -4.54 -5.07
CA GLY A 272 -9.51 -4.65 -5.40
C GLY A 272 -8.72 -3.43 -4.95
N LEU A 273 -7.74 -2.99 -5.75
CA LEU A 273 -6.89 -1.85 -5.38
C LEU A 273 -7.66 -0.53 -5.50
N MET A 274 -7.64 0.25 -4.43
CA MET A 274 -8.33 1.51 -4.31
C MET A 274 -7.38 2.59 -3.81
N LYS A 275 -7.36 3.74 -4.48
CA LYS A 275 -6.59 4.90 -4.04
C LYS A 275 -7.32 5.63 -2.92
N ILE A 276 -6.61 5.85 -1.81
CA ILE A 276 -7.16 6.46 -0.59
C ILE A 276 -6.52 7.81 -0.24
N GLY A 277 -5.43 8.16 -0.93
CA GLY A 277 -4.75 9.44 -0.74
C GLY A 277 -3.50 9.57 -1.59
N ARG A 278 -2.71 10.59 -1.29
CA ARG A 278 -1.45 10.88 -1.96
C ARG A 278 -0.44 11.41 -0.96
N TRP A 279 0.81 10.98 -1.06
CA TRP A 279 1.92 11.55 -0.31
C TRP A 279 2.67 12.55 -1.19
N HIS A 280 2.92 13.74 -0.67
CA HIS A 280 3.73 14.76 -1.31
C HIS A 280 5.08 14.92 -0.60
N SER A 281 6.16 15.00 -1.37
CA SER A 281 7.53 15.13 -0.85
C SER A 281 7.77 16.28 0.14
N GLN A 282 6.99 17.36 0.04
CA GLN A 282 7.08 18.52 0.95
C GLN A 282 5.97 18.59 1.99
N TYR A 283 4.77 18.07 1.69
CA TYR A 283 3.57 18.29 2.52
C TYR A 283 3.16 17.05 3.31
N GLY A 284 3.77 15.88 3.03
CA GLY A 284 3.40 14.63 3.69
C GLY A 284 2.13 14.02 3.11
N VAL A 285 1.37 13.31 3.93
CA VAL A 285 0.15 12.62 3.52
C VAL A 285 -0.96 13.64 3.26
N MET A 286 -1.63 13.50 2.13
CA MET A 286 -2.80 14.27 1.73
C MET A 286 -3.93 13.28 1.48
N THR A 287 -4.92 13.28 2.36
CA THR A 287 -6.18 12.53 2.22
C THR A 287 -7.31 13.49 1.83
N ASN A 288 -8.46 12.95 1.44
CA ASN A 288 -9.63 13.75 1.07
C ASN A 288 -10.14 14.64 2.23
N ASP A 289 -9.86 14.27 3.48
CA ASP A 289 -10.32 14.99 4.66
C ASP A 289 -9.33 16.08 5.14
N GLU A 290 -8.08 16.06 4.69
CA GLU A 290 -6.98 16.88 5.22
C GLU A 290 -6.21 17.69 4.16
N ALA A 291 -6.78 17.91 2.96
CA ALA A 291 -6.11 18.68 1.92
C ALA A 291 -5.79 20.12 2.42
N PRO A 292 -4.51 20.57 2.40
CA PRO A 292 -4.14 21.93 2.78
C PRO A 292 -4.86 22.97 1.91
N TYR A 293 -5.30 24.07 2.50
CA TYR A 293 -5.91 25.19 1.78
C TYR A 293 -5.06 25.61 0.57
N GLY A 294 -5.55 25.34 -0.65
CA GLY A 294 -4.92 25.76 -1.90
C GLY A 294 -4.52 24.64 -2.86
N THR A 295 -4.59 23.36 -2.49
CA THR A 295 -4.39 22.24 -3.43
C THR A 295 -5.72 21.77 -4.03
N VAL A 296 -5.72 21.48 -5.33
CA VAL A 296 -6.91 20.98 -6.07
C VAL A 296 -7.45 19.73 -5.35
N PRO A 297 -8.75 19.67 -5.01
CA PRO A 297 -9.36 18.48 -4.43
C PRO A 297 -9.09 17.28 -5.33
N PHE A 298 -8.74 16.15 -4.71
CA PHE A 298 -8.61 14.89 -5.42
C PHE A 298 -9.96 14.57 -6.11
N ASP A 299 -9.90 14.29 -7.42
CA ASP A 299 -11.06 14.15 -8.29
C ASP A 299 -12.01 13.06 -7.77
N GLN A 300 -13.22 13.47 -7.39
CA GLN A 300 -14.29 12.63 -6.85
C GLN A 300 -14.89 11.67 -7.90
N GLN A 301 -14.49 11.74 -9.17
CA GLN A 301 -15.19 11.06 -10.26
C GLN A 301 -15.09 9.53 -10.26
N ASN A 302 -14.10 8.92 -9.60
CA ASN A 302 -14.02 7.45 -9.48
C ASN A 302 -14.62 6.91 -8.17
N TYR A 303 -15.17 7.78 -7.32
CA TYR A 303 -15.97 7.39 -6.16
C TYR A 303 -17.46 7.25 -6.52
N THR A 304 -17.76 6.99 -7.79
CA THR A 304 -19.09 6.60 -8.22
C THR A 304 -19.32 5.14 -7.86
N ASP A 305 -20.07 4.94 -6.78
CA ASP A 305 -21.35 4.25 -6.88
C ASP A 305 -21.34 2.83 -7.48
N ASN A 306 -20.29 2.03 -7.20
CA ASN A 306 -20.46 0.59 -7.18
C ASN A 306 -21.27 0.30 -5.91
N GLY A 307 -22.60 0.14 -6.06
CA GLY A 307 -23.63 -0.02 -5.03
C GLY A 307 -23.48 -1.17 -4.02
N TYR A 308 -22.25 -1.59 -3.71
CA TYR A 308 -21.90 -2.27 -2.47
C TYR A 308 -21.94 -1.24 -1.33
N MET A 309 -23.15 -0.88 -0.91
CA MET A 309 -23.37 -0.15 0.32
C MET A 309 -22.79 -0.98 1.47
N TRP A 310 -21.67 -0.54 2.04
CA TRP A 310 -21.08 -1.11 3.24
C TRP A 310 -22.17 -1.18 4.31
N ALA A 311 -22.66 -2.39 4.62
CA ALA A 311 -23.65 -2.54 5.67
C ALA A 311 -22.97 -2.34 7.02
N ILE A 312 -23.45 -1.38 7.80
CA ILE A 312 -22.96 -1.10 9.15
C ILE A 312 -23.34 -2.25 10.06
N ILE A 313 -22.38 -2.79 10.80
CA ILE A 313 -22.67 -3.79 11.81
C ILE A 313 -23.01 -3.08 13.10
N VAL A 314 -24.24 -3.29 13.55
CA VAL A 314 -24.76 -2.75 14.80
C VAL A 314 -24.70 -3.87 15.83
N THR A 315 -23.71 -3.83 16.71
CA THR A 315 -23.63 -4.76 17.85
C THR A 315 -24.71 -4.41 18.88
N THR A 316 -25.41 -5.41 19.39
CA THR A 316 -26.57 -5.25 20.26
C THR A 316 -26.80 -6.47 21.15
N LEU A 317 -27.78 -6.41 22.05
CA LEU A 317 -28.13 -7.46 23.02
C LEU A 317 -29.63 -7.71 23.01
N LEU A 318 -30.04 -8.95 23.30
CA LEU A 318 -31.44 -9.27 23.54
C LEU A 318 -31.87 -8.81 24.93
N GLU A 319 -32.55 -7.67 24.99
CA GLU A 319 -33.06 -7.11 26.23
C GLU A 319 -34.45 -6.50 25.97
N PRO A 320 -35.54 -7.11 26.47
CA PRO A 320 -36.86 -6.51 26.36
C PRO A 320 -36.95 -5.19 27.14
N PRO A 321 -37.57 -4.12 26.60
CA PRO A 321 -38.26 -4.01 25.30
C PRO A 321 -37.37 -3.45 24.16
N PHE A 322 -36.06 -3.38 24.35
CA PHE A 322 -35.11 -2.77 23.42
C PHE A 322 -34.86 -3.63 22.19
N LEU A 323 -34.53 -4.91 22.37
CA LEU A 323 -34.40 -5.85 21.26
C LEU A 323 -34.84 -7.24 21.69
N MET A 324 -35.70 -7.85 20.89
CA MET A 324 -36.35 -9.12 21.15
C MET A 324 -36.37 -9.93 19.85
N ILE A 325 -36.39 -11.25 19.97
CA ILE A 325 -36.66 -12.10 18.81
C ILE A 325 -38.15 -12.00 18.51
N ARG A 326 -38.51 -11.69 17.26
CA ARG A 326 -39.89 -11.62 16.80
C ARG A 326 -40.55 -12.99 17.01
N LYS A 327 -41.72 -13.02 17.64
CA LYS A 327 -42.48 -14.26 17.81
C LYS A 327 -43.15 -14.63 16.49
N GLU A 328 -42.95 -15.84 16.01
CA GLU A 328 -43.68 -16.38 14.85
C GLU A 328 -45.17 -16.46 15.21
N GLU A 329 -46.04 -15.87 14.38
CA GLU A 329 -47.48 -15.98 14.56
C GLU A 329 -47.97 -17.36 14.08
N PRO A 330 -48.69 -18.13 14.90
CA PRO A 330 -49.01 -19.53 14.59
C PRO A 330 -50.00 -19.74 13.42
N ASN A 331 -50.54 -18.68 12.81
CA ASN A 331 -51.59 -18.77 11.77
C ASN A 331 -51.34 -17.86 10.54
N GLY A 332 -50.14 -17.32 10.35
CA GLY A 332 -49.78 -16.55 9.15
C GLY A 332 -48.91 -17.40 8.24
N ASP A 333 -49.07 -17.26 6.93
CA ASP A 333 -48.20 -17.88 5.92
C ASP A 333 -46.72 -17.73 6.30
N GLU A 334 -45.89 -18.74 6.03
CA GLU A 334 -44.44 -18.69 6.26
C GLU A 334 -43.83 -17.50 5.48
N GLU A 335 -43.87 -16.30 6.06
CA GLU A 335 -43.23 -15.11 5.50
C GLU A 335 -41.72 -15.34 5.61
N GLU A 336 -41.15 -15.79 4.49
CA GLU A 336 -39.71 -15.89 4.30
C GLU A 336 -39.09 -14.54 4.69
N PHE A 337 -38.23 -14.54 5.71
CA PHE A 337 -37.58 -13.31 6.19
C PHE A 337 -36.88 -12.60 5.03
N VAL A 338 -37.33 -11.40 4.68
CA VAL A 338 -36.78 -10.62 3.55
C VAL A 338 -35.37 -10.12 3.88
N SER A 339 -35.09 -9.88 5.16
CA SER A 339 -33.78 -9.55 5.70
C SER A 339 -33.49 -10.33 6.97
N GLU A 340 -32.22 -10.67 7.21
CA GLU A 340 -31.79 -11.29 8.48
C GLU A 340 -32.08 -10.41 9.71
N ASN A 341 -32.29 -9.10 9.53
CA ASN A 341 -32.71 -8.19 10.60
C ASN A 341 -34.18 -8.38 11.03
N ASP A 342 -35.04 -8.93 10.15
CA ASP A 342 -36.50 -9.04 10.37
C ASP A 342 -36.88 -10.08 11.43
N ARG A 343 -35.91 -10.90 11.86
CA ARG A 343 -36.03 -11.80 13.00
C ARG A 343 -36.09 -11.08 14.35
N TYR A 344 -35.78 -9.79 14.38
CA TYR A 344 -35.76 -9.00 15.61
C TYR A 344 -36.86 -7.92 15.62
N GLU A 345 -37.39 -7.64 16.80
CA GLU A 345 -38.36 -6.57 17.07
C GLU A 345 -37.96 -5.80 18.33
N GLY A 346 -38.39 -4.54 18.47
CA GLY A 346 -38.14 -3.72 19.65
C GLY A 346 -37.56 -2.35 19.33
N TYR A 347 -37.44 -1.51 20.37
CA TYR A 347 -37.06 -0.10 20.23
C TYR A 347 -35.74 0.13 19.48
N THR A 348 -34.72 -0.70 19.72
CA THR A 348 -33.38 -0.59 19.12
C THR A 348 -33.41 -0.90 17.62
N LYS A 349 -34.23 -1.87 17.20
CA LYS A 349 -34.43 -2.19 15.78
C LYS A 349 -35.09 -1.02 15.06
N ASP A 350 -36.17 -0.48 15.63
CA ASP A 350 -36.90 0.65 15.05
C ASP A 350 -36.00 1.89 14.94
N LEU A 351 -35.19 2.16 15.97
CA LEU A 351 -34.22 3.24 15.97
C LEU A 351 -33.13 3.06 14.90
N ALA A 352 -32.56 1.85 14.79
CA ALA A 352 -31.54 1.55 13.78
C ALA A 352 -32.08 1.72 12.36
N GLU A 353 -33.34 1.33 12.14
CA GLU A 353 -34.04 1.51 10.87
C GLU A 353 -34.21 2.99 10.49
N GLU A 354 -34.65 3.82 11.44
CA GLU A 354 -34.81 5.26 11.21
C GLU A 354 -33.46 5.99 10.99
N ILE A 355 -32.40 5.56 11.68
CA ILE A 355 -31.03 6.06 11.44
C ILE A 355 -30.57 5.67 10.03
N GLY A 356 -30.76 4.41 9.64
CA GLY A 356 -30.41 3.91 8.31
C GLY A 356 -31.13 4.67 7.20
N LYS A 357 -32.45 4.90 7.33
CA LYS A 357 -33.24 5.71 6.38
C LYS A 357 -32.73 7.15 6.29
N ARG A 358 -32.42 7.79 7.43
CA ARG A 358 -32.01 9.19 7.48
C ARG A 358 -30.62 9.42 6.89
N LEU A 359 -29.69 8.48 7.11
CA LEU A 359 -28.31 8.58 6.66
C LEU A 359 -28.06 7.86 5.32
N GLN A 360 -29.07 7.17 4.77
CA GLN A 360 -28.98 6.37 3.56
C GLN A 360 -27.91 5.26 3.68
N LEU A 361 -27.96 4.51 4.78
CA LEU A 361 -27.00 3.45 5.10
C LEU A 361 -27.72 2.10 5.28
N SER A 362 -27.15 1.03 4.73
CA SER A 362 -27.52 -0.34 5.08
C SER A 362 -26.96 -0.71 6.45
N TYR A 363 -27.65 -1.58 7.20
CA TYR A 363 -27.13 -2.08 8.47
C TYR A 363 -27.51 -3.55 8.71
N TYR A 364 -26.77 -4.20 9.61
CA TYR A 364 -27.02 -5.54 10.11
C TYR A 364 -26.95 -5.57 11.64
N LEU A 365 -27.96 -6.17 12.27
CA LEU A 365 -28.00 -6.38 13.72
C LEU A 365 -27.23 -7.64 14.10
N ARG A 366 -26.17 -7.48 14.91
CA ARG A 366 -25.37 -8.58 15.44
C ARG A 366 -25.50 -8.64 16.95
N LEU A 367 -25.83 -9.81 17.48
CA LEU A 367 -25.79 -10.02 18.93
C LEU A 367 -24.34 -10.14 19.43
N ALA A 368 -24.02 -9.45 20.52
CA ALA A 368 -22.73 -9.62 21.20
C ALA A 368 -22.57 -11.10 21.60
N PRO A 369 -21.47 -11.77 21.22
CA PRO A 369 -21.35 -13.23 21.37
C PRO A 369 -21.40 -13.73 22.82
N ASP A 370 -20.91 -12.91 23.75
CA ASP A 370 -20.88 -13.19 25.19
C ASP A 370 -22.14 -12.70 25.92
N GLY A 371 -23.03 -11.99 25.24
CA GLY A 371 -24.26 -11.47 25.82
C GLY A 371 -24.04 -10.37 26.87
N GLU A 372 -22.86 -9.75 26.92
CA GLU A 372 -22.52 -8.72 27.90
C GLU A 372 -22.52 -7.31 27.30
N HIS A 373 -22.82 -6.28 28.11
CA HIS A 373 -22.63 -4.89 27.68
C HIS A 373 -21.16 -4.56 27.50
N GLY A 374 -20.33 -5.05 28.42
CA GLY A 374 -18.88 -4.97 28.37
C GLY A 374 -18.27 -4.57 29.69
N ARG A 375 -17.17 -5.24 30.03
CA ARG A 375 -16.42 -5.02 31.26
C ARG A 375 -14.93 -5.04 30.95
N GLU A 376 -14.19 -4.14 31.59
CA GLU A 376 -12.73 -4.15 31.54
C GLU A 376 -12.18 -5.35 32.33
N LEU A 377 -11.38 -6.16 31.66
CA LEU A 377 -10.67 -7.28 32.26
C LEU A 377 -9.35 -6.80 32.90
N PRO A 378 -8.79 -7.55 33.87
CA PRO A 378 -7.53 -7.16 34.53
C PRO A 378 -6.32 -6.99 33.59
N ASN A 379 -6.38 -7.56 32.39
CA ASN A 379 -5.38 -7.42 31.33
C ASN A 379 -5.54 -6.13 30.50
N GLY A 380 -6.58 -5.31 30.77
CA GLY A 380 -6.91 -4.07 30.06
C GLY A 380 -7.76 -4.25 28.80
N THR A 381 -8.22 -5.46 28.47
CA THR A 381 -9.13 -5.70 27.33
C THR A 381 -10.59 -5.61 27.75
N TRP A 382 -11.49 -5.28 26.83
CA TRP A 382 -12.93 -5.18 27.10
C TRP A 382 -13.72 -6.37 26.57
N THR A 383 -14.69 -6.85 27.34
CA THR A 383 -15.71 -7.82 26.90
C THR A 383 -16.94 -7.10 26.31
N GLY A 384 -17.93 -7.86 25.85
CA GLY A 384 -19.25 -7.37 25.47
C GLY A 384 -19.26 -6.47 24.24
N MET A 385 -20.34 -5.73 24.09
CA MET A 385 -20.48 -4.70 23.04
C MET A 385 -19.34 -3.68 23.06
N VAL A 386 -18.80 -3.32 24.24
CA VAL A 386 -17.63 -2.43 24.31
C VAL A 386 -16.39 -3.09 23.71
N GLY A 387 -16.15 -4.37 24.00
CA GLY A 387 -15.10 -5.17 23.38
C GLY A 387 -15.25 -5.25 21.86
N ASP A 388 -16.47 -5.46 21.38
CA ASP A 388 -16.81 -5.48 19.95
C ASP A 388 -16.44 -4.15 19.25
N LEU A 389 -16.66 -3.00 19.91
CA LEU A 389 -16.29 -1.68 19.38
C LEU A 389 -14.78 -1.43 19.42
N VAL A 390 -14.10 -1.89 20.49
CA VAL A 390 -12.65 -1.69 20.65
C VAL A 390 -11.85 -2.56 19.68
N HIS A 391 -12.31 -3.79 19.40
CA HIS A 391 -11.59 -4.75 18.57
C HIS A 391 -12.11 -4.86 17.13
N GLY A 392 -13.25 -4.24 16.83
CA GLY A 392 -13.94 -4.33 15.54
C GLY A 392 -14.73 -5.64 15.36
N VAL A 393 -15.86 -5.56 14.66
CA VAL A 393 -16.76 -6.70 14.39
C VAL A 393 -17.04 -6.87 12.91
N ARG A 394 -17.12 -8.13 12.44
CA ARG A 394 -17.64 -8.47 11.10
C ARG A 394 -18.88 -9.39 11.17
N HIS A 395 -19.79 -9.25 10.22
CA HIS A 395 -20.84 -10.22 9.91
C HIS A 395 -20.21 -11.35 9.09
N ARG A 396 -20.32 -12.60 9.56
CA ARG A 396 -19.95 -13.75 8.72
C ARG A 396 -21.09 -13.98 7.73
N TYR A 397 -20.86 -13.79 6.44
CA TYR A 397 -21.68 -14.45 5.43
C TYR A 397 -21.31 -15.94 5.48
N HIS A 398 -22.31 -16.79 5.67
CA HIS A 398 -22.14 -18.24 5.57
C HIS A 398 -22.14 -18.70 4.13
#